data_AF-A0A9E4RAP5-F1
#
_entry.id   AF-A0A9E4RAP5-F1
#
_cell.length_a   1.000
_cell.length_b   1.000
_cell.length_c   1.000
_cell.angle_alpha   90.00
_cell.angle_beta   90.00
_cell.angle_gamma   90.00
#
_symmetry.space_group_name_H-M   'P 1'
#
loop_
_entity.id
_entity.type
_entity.pdbx_description
1 polymer ?
#
loop_
_entity_poly.entity_id
_entity_poly.type
_entity_poly.pdbx_seq_one_letter_code
_entity_poly.pdbx_strand_id
1 'polypeptide(L)'
;MVYQIEASRSGEAYQAYCPELVMVGFGDTPEEAQSSLRSEVSAYLEDCDRLGILAEVLIDAGFYDDGEVWVSNQVSPVPDPKLRIIGRPAGLEPDSEPLDE
;
A
#
# COMPACT_ATOMS: atom_id res chain seq x y z
N MET A 1 -7.84 0.45 8.14
CA MET A 1 -6.53 0.31 7.47
C MET A 1 -5.72 -0.73 8.21
N VAL A 2 -4.94 -1.54 7.49
CA VAL A 2 -4.04 -2.57 8.05
C VAL A 2 -2.61 -2.25 7.64
N TYR A 3 -1.72 -2.08 8.62
CA TYR A 3 -0.31 -1.69 8.42
C TYR A 3 0.59 -2.30 9.50
N GLN A 4 1.91 -2.31 9.25
CA GLN A 4 2.87 -2.83 10.21
C GLN A 4 3.25 -1.77 11.26
N ILE A 5 3.44 -2.21 12.50
CA ILE A 5 4.07 -1.39 13.55
C ILE A 5 5.28 -2.13 14.09
N GLU A 6 6.44 -1.48 14.02
CA GLU A 6 7.70 -1.94 14.60
C GLU A 6 7.94 -1.22 15.93
N ALA A 7 7.89 -1.95 17.04
CA ALA A 7 8.21 -1.41 18.35
C ALA A 7 9.65 -1.72 18.74
N SER A 8 10.39 -0.71 19.19
CA SER A 8 11.76 -0.86 19.66
C SER A 8 12.07 0.09 20.82
N ARG A 9 13.14 -0.20 21.56
CA ARG A 9 13.62 0.67 22.64
C ARG A 9 14.56 1.73 22.06
N SER A 10 14.32 2.98 22.41
CA SER A 10 15.10 4.15 21.98
C SER A 10 15.69 4.85 23.21
N GLY A 11 16.87 4.39 23.64
CA GLY A 11 17.50 4.85 24.88
C GLY A 11 16.67 4.52 26.13
N GLU A 12 16.18 5.56 26.80
CA GLU A 12 15.34 5.44 28.00
C GLU A 12 13.84 5.31 27.69
N ALA A 13 13.42 5.59 26.46
CA ALA A 13 12.03 5.54 26.01
C ALA A 13 11.76 4.37 25.04
N TYR A 14 10.50 4.16 24.69
CA TYR A 14 10.06 3.27 23.63
C TYR A 14 9.61 4.06 22.40
N GLN A 15 9.84 3.47 21.24
CA GLN A 15 9.35 3.98 19.97
C GLN A 15 8.53 2.91 19.24
N ALA A 16 7.52 3.35 18.51
CA ALA A 16 6.76 2.57 17.56
C ALA A 16 6.88 3.24 16.19
N TYR A 17 7.18 2.47 15.16
CA TYR A 17 7.43 2.97 13.82
C TYR A 17 6.50 2.31 12.79
N CYS A 18 5.87 3.12 11.94
CA CYS A 18 5.14 2.67 10.76
C CYS A 18 6.01 2.94 9.53
N PRO A 19 6.61 1.90 8.91
CA PRO A 19 7.51 2.07 7.79
C PRO A 19 6.82 2.62 6.54
N GLU A 20 5.56 2.27 6.31
CA GLU A 20 4.81 2.68 5.12
C GLU A 20 4.52 4.18 5.08
N LEU A 21 4.22 4.76 6.25
CA LEU A 21 3.91 6.18 6.38
C LEU A 21 5.08 7.01 6.91
N VAL A 22 6.22 6.37 7.18
CA VAL A 22 7.42 7.01 7.74
C VAL A 22 7.08 7.82 9.00
N MET A 23 6.23 7.24 9.86
CA MET A 23 5.74 7.88 11.09
C MET A 23 6.25 7.15 12.33
N VAL A 24 6.53 7.91 13.38
CA VAL A 24 7.03 7.41 14.66
C VAL A 24 6.19 7.94 15.82
N GLY A 25 5.86 7.07 16.75
CA GLY A 25 5.27 7.41 18.05
C GLY A 25 6.22 7.03 19.18
N PHE A 26 6.19 7.80 20.27
CA PHE A 26 7.03 7.59 21.45
C PHE A 26 6.18 7.40 22.71
N GLY A 27 6.73 6.71 23.70
CA GLY A 27 6.12 6.52 25.02
C GLY A 27 7.10 5.96 26.03
N ASP A 28 6.69 5.97 27.31
CA ASP A 28 7.48 5.38 28.40
C ASP A 28 7.33 3.85 28.44
N THR A 29 6.32 3.33 27.75
CA THR A 29 6.06 1.90 27.53
C THR A 29 5.86 1.57 26.04
N PRO A 30 6.07 0.31 25.61
CA PRO A 30 5.75 -0.12 24.26
C PRO A 30 4.30 0.18 23.86
N GLU A 31 3.36 0.00 24.79
CA GLU A 31 1.93 0.22 24.59
C GLU A 31 1.62 1.70 24.35
N GLU A 32 2.23 2.59 25.14
CA GLU A 32 2.11 4.03 24.94
C GLU A 32 2.71 4.48 23.62
N ALA A 33 3.89 3.98 23.25
CA ALA A 33 4.52 4.32 21.97
C ALA A 33 3.64 3.92 20.78
N GLN A 34 3.04 2.72 20.83
CA GLN A 34 2.10 2.29 19.80
C GLN A 34 0.79 3.09 19.80
N SER A 35 0.27 3.45 20.99
CA SER A 35 -0.94 4.27 21.09
C SER A 35 -0.72 5.67 20.53
N SER A 36 0.44 6.25 20.83
CA SER A 36 0.90 7.53 20.29
C SER A 36 0.97 7.47 18.77
N LEU A 37 1.66 6.47 18.21
CA LEU A 37 1.74 6.26 16.76
C LEU A 37 0.35 6.12 16.13
N ARG A 38 -0.55 5.33 16.71
CA ARG A 38 -1.93 5.16 16.18
C ARG A 38 -2.68 6.49 16.14
N SER A 39 -2.56 7.32 17.18
CA SER A 39 -3.23 8.62 17.23
C SER A 39 -2.71 9.57 16.15
N GLU A 40 -1.39 9.64 15.97
CA GLU A 40 -0.76 10.46 14.93
C GLU A 40 -1.15 9.99 13.52
N VAL A 41 -1.13 8.68 13.29
CA VAL A 41 -1.57 8.09 12.02
C VAL A 41 -3.04 8.42 11.74
N SER A 42 -3.93 8.29 12.73
CA SER A 42 -5.33 8.65 12.56
C SER A 42 -5.51 10.13 12.21
N ALA A 43 -4.87 11.03 12.95
CA ALA A 43 -4.95 12.46 12.68
C ALA A 43 -4.43 12.84 11.29
N TYR A 44 -3.30 12.24 10.87
CA TYR A 44 -2.73 12.45 9.55
C TYR A 44 -3.69 12.03 8.43
N LEU A 45 -4.28 10.82 8.54
CA LEU A 45 -5.19 10.31 7.52
C LEU A 45 -6.51 11.09 7.47
N GLU A 46 -7.03 11.52 8.61
CA GLU A 46 -8.21 12.40 8.68
C GLU A 46 -7.94 13.75 7.97
N ASP A 47 -6.76 14.32 8.16
CA ASP A 47 -6.36 15.53 7.43
C ASP A 47 -6.21 15.29 5.93
N CYS A 48 -5.62 14.17 5.51
CA CYS A 48 -5.55 13.80 4.10
C CYS A 48 -6.93 13.59 3.47
N ASP A 49 -7.89 13.01 4.20
CA ASP A 49 -9.26 12.82 3.74
C ASP A 49 -9.96 14.17 3.55
N ARG A 50 -9.83 15.06 4.54
CA ARG A 50 -10.35 16.44 4.47
C ARG A 50 -9.79 17.24 3.29
N LEU A 51 -8.55 16.95 2.90
CA LEU A 51 -7.89 17.57 1.75
C LEU A 51 -8.22 16.85 0.42
N GLY A 52 -8.90 15.71 0.45
CA GLY A 52 -9.25 14.92 -0.73
C GLY A 52 -8.08 14.19 -1.38
N ILE A 53 -6.97 14.02 -0.65
CA ILE A 53 -5.73 13.39 -1.14
C ILE A 53 -5.45 12.02 -0.48
N LEU A 54 -6.33 11.54 0.39
CA LEU A 54 -6.14 10.29 1.14
C LEU A 54 -5.78 9.10 0.24
N ALA A 55 -6.53 8.90 -0.84
CA ALA A 55 -6.31 7.78 -1.75
C ALA A 55 -4.94 7.84 -2.44
N GLU A 56 -4.52 9.03 -2.90
CA GLU A 56 -3.21 9.24 -3.54
C GLU A 56 -2.08 8.94 -2.55
N VAL A 57 -2.17 9.50 -1.34
CA VAL A 57 -1.20 9.27 -0.26
C VAL A 57 -1.07 7.79 0.07
N LEU A 58 -2.19 7.07 0.22
CA LEU A 58 -2.18 5.65 0.54
C LEU A 58 -1.60 4.81 -0.59
N ILE A 59 -1.94 5.10 -1.85
CA ILE A 59 -1.38 4.41 -3.01
C ILE A 59 0.14 4.63 -3.09
N ASP A 60 0.62 5.86 -2.92
CA ASP A 60 2.04 6.20 -2.93
C ASP A 60 2.81 5.53 -1.78
N ALA A 61 2.18 5.38 -0.62
CA ALA A 61 2.70 4.63 0.52
C ALA A 61 2.66 3.09 0.33
N GLY A 62 2.12 2.61 -0.79
CA GLY A 62 2.07 1.18 -1.13
C GLY A 62 0.90 0.43 -0.52
N PHE A 63 -0.18 1.13 -0.16
CA PHE A 63 -1.45 0.50 0.22
C PHE A 63 -2.31 0.23 -1.01
N TYR A 64 -3.16 -0.78 -0.89
CA TYR A 64 -4.24 -1.05 -1.84
C TYR A 64 -5.56 -1.19 -1.09
N ASP A 65 -6.65 -0.84 -1.75
CA ASP A 65 -8.01 -1.12 -1.27
C ASP A 65 -8.37 -2.56 -1.64
N ASP A 66 -8.72 -3.38 -0.65
CA ASP A 66 -9.13 -4.78 -0.86
C ASP A 66 -10.65 -4.95 -1.08
N GLY A 67 -11.41 -3.84 -1.11
CA GLY A 67 -12.86 -3.80 -1.18
C GLY A 67 -13.57 -3.53 0.15
N GLU A 68 -12.89 -3.67 1.29
CA GLU A 68 -13.40 -3.31 2.62
C GLU A 68 -12.46 -2.36 3.37
N VAL A 69 -11.15 -2.53 3.22
CA VAL A 69 -10.12 -1.85 3.99
C VAL A 69 -8.86 -1.61 3.16
N TRP A 70 -8.19 -0.49 3.44
CA TRP A 70 -6.84 -0.23 2.94
C TRP A 70 -5.81 -1.14 3.62
N VAL A 71 -5.09 -1.92 2.83
CA VAL A 71 -4.09 -2.88 3.31
C VAL A 71 -2.72 -2.53 2.74
N SER A 72 -1.70 -2.50 3.60
CA SER A 72 -0.30 -2.33 3.19
C SER A 72 0.17 -3.56 2.41
N ASN A 73 0.83 -3.34 1.26
CA ASN A 73 1.47 -4.41 0.48
C ASN A 73 2.60 -5.12 1.25
N GLN A 74 3.11 -4.53 2.34
CA GLN A 74 4.08 -5.19 3.22
C GLN A 74 3.41 -6.21 4.15
N VAL A 75 2.12 -6.05 4.47
CA VAL A 75 1.38 -6.95 5.37
C VAL A 75 0.74 -8.11 4.61
N SER A 76 0.12 -7.82 3.46
CA SER A 76 -0.45 -8.83 2.58
C SER A 76 -0.14 -8.45 1.13
N PRO A 77 0.53 -9.32 0.35
CA PRO A 77 0.88 -8.99 -1.03
C PRO A 77 -0.38 -8.74 -1.85
N VAL A 78 -0.32 -7.73 -2.74
CA VAL A 78 -1.42 -7.44 -3.65
C VAL A 78 -1.78 -8.72 -4.45
N PRO A 79 -3.04 -9.13 -4.50
CA PRO A 79 -3.44 -10.27 -5.33
C PRO A 79 -3.06 -10.03 -6.79
N ASP A 80 -2.59 -11.07 -7.47
CA ASP A 80 -2.15 -10.99 -8.86
C ASP A 80 -3.18 -10.24 -9.73
N PRO A 81 -2.80 -9.10 -10.34
CA PRO A 81 -3.72 -8.38 -11.19
C PRO A 81 -4.09 -9.30 -12.35
N LYS A 82 -5.38 -9.59 -12.49
CA LYS A 82 -5.92 -10.32 -13.65
C LYS A 82 -5.81 -9.40 -14.86
N LEU A 83 -4.61 -9.27 -15.40
CA LEU A 83 -4.32 -8.54 -16.63
C LEU A 83 -5.02 -9.26 -17.78
N ARG A 84 -6.23 -8.82 -18.12
CA ARG A 84 -6.92 -9.28 -19.32
C ARG A 84 -6.33 -8.50 -20.50
N ILE A 85 -5.42 -9.12 -21.25
CA ILE A 85 -4.94 -8.57 -22.52
C ILE A 85 -6.14 -8.52 -23.48
N ILE A 86 -6.72 -7.34 -23.68
CA ILE A 86 -7.75 -7.10 -24.69
C ILE A 86 -7.02 -6.81 -26.00
N GLY A 87 -6.61 -7.88 -26.68
CA GLY A 87 -5.94 -7.79 -27.97
C GLY A 87 -5.30 -9.12 -28.37
N ARG A 88 -6.04 -9.98 -29.07
CA ARG A 88 -5.40 -10.87 -30.02
C ARG A 88 -4.95 -9.96 -31.17
N PRO A 89 -3.68 -9.91 -31.60
CA PRO A 89 -3.36 -9.27 -32.87
C PRO A 89 -4.15 -10.03 -33.95
N ALA A 90 -5.15 -9.36 -34.52
CA ALA A 90 -5.86 -9.87 -35.68
C ALA A 90 -4.86 -9.88 -36.85
N GLY A 91 -4.57 -11.06 -37.39
CA GLY A 91 -3.91 -11.21 -38.68
C GLY A 91 -2.38 -11.10 -38.64
N LEU A 92 -1.70 -12.16 -38.20
CA LEU A 92 -0.52 -12.59 -38.93
C LEU A 92 -1.03 -13.64 -39.94
N GLU A 93 -1.46 -13.18 -41.11
CA GLU A 93 -1.66 -14.09 -42.23
C GLU A 93 -0.27 -14.40 -42.81
N PRO A 94 0.18 -15.67 -42.83
CA PRO A 94 1.36 -16.00 -43.61
C PRO A 94 0.98 -15.83 -45.08
N ASP A 95 1.57 -14.84 -45.73
CA ASP A 95 1.52 -14.67 -47.19
C ASP A 95 1.98 -15.99 -47.82
N SER A 96 1.00 -16.80 -48.21
CA SER A 96 1.18 -18.09 -48.87
C SER A 96 0.41 -17.97 -50.17
N GLU A 97 0.95 -17.21 -51.12
CA GLU A 97 0.54 -17.36 -52.52
C GLU A 97 0.94 -18.78 -52.97
N PRO A 98 -0.01 -19.63 -53.40
CA PRO A 98 0.33 -20.89 -54.02
C PRO A 98 0.95 -20.66 -55.41
N LEU A 99 2.01 -21.41 -55.69
CA LEU A 99 2.51 -21.64 -57.04
C LEU A 99 1.40 -22.27 -57.90
N ASP A 100 1.00 -21.59 -58.98
CA ASP A 100 0.28 -22.20 -60.09
C ASP A 100 1.09 -22.01 -61.40
N GLU A 101 1.54 -23.18 -61.90
CA GLU A 101 1.98 -23.63 -63.24
C GLU A 101 2.95 -22.83 -64.13
#